data_AF-A0A1A8H571-F1
#
_entry.id   AF-A0A1A8H571-F1
#
_cell.length_a   1.000
_cell.length_b   1.000
_cell.length_c   1.000
_cell.angle_alpha   90.00
_cell.angle_beta   90.00
_cell.angle_gamma   90.00
#
_symmetry.space_group_name_H-M   'P 1'
#
loop_
_entity.id
_entity.type
_entity.pdbx_description
1 polymer ?
#
loop_
_entity_poly.entity_id
_entity_poly.type
_entity_poly.pdbx_seq_one_letter_code
_entity_poly.pdbx_strand_id
1 'polypeptide(L)' 'MAAWFTFTIAFSTTLISQVCASGVFELDLHEFKNLKGLLANGNACKPSCRTYFKICLKNYQAVVSPGDCIFGSTVTP' A
#
# COMPACT_ATOMS: atom_id res chain seq x y z
N MET A 1 13.63 -20.78 -40.98
CA MET A 1 12.90 -19.49 -40.91
C MET A 1 11.80 -19.49 -39.86
N ALA A 2 10.89 -20.48 -39.83
CA ALA A 2 9.80 -20.54 -38.84
C ALA A 2 10.25 -20.59 -37.36
N ALA A 3 11.32 -21.34 -37.05
CA ALA A 3 11.80 -21.52 -35.68
C ALA A 3 12.24 -20.20 -35.00
N TRP A 4 12.87 -19.29 -35.75
CA TRP A 4 13.30 -17.99 -35.22
C TRP A 4 12.08 -17.15 -34.82
N PHE A 5 11.05 -17.11 -35.68
CA PHE A 5 9.81 -16.40 -35.39
C PHE A 5 9.11 -16.97 -34.16
N THR A 6 9.04 -18.30 -34.03
CA THR A 6 8.43 -18.94 -32.85
C THR A 6 9.20 -18.64 -31.57
N PHE A 7 10.54 -18.59 -31.62
CA PHE A 7 11.36 -18.20 -30.46
C PHE A 7 11.13 -16.74 -30.08
N THR A 8 11.09 -15.83 -31.04
CA THR A 8 10.83 -14.41 -30.76
C THR A 8 9.45 -14.17 -30.18
N ILE A 9 8.43 -14.88 -30.69
CA ILE A 9 7.06 -14.78 -30.17
C ILE A 9 7.01 -15.34 -28.75
N ALA A 10 7.58 -16.52 -28.51
CA ALA A 10 7.59 -17.14 -27.18
C ALA A 10 8.33 -16.28 -26.15
N PHE A 11 9.47 -15.70 -26.51
CA PHE A 11 10.20 -14.80 -25.64
C PHE A 11 9.40 -13.53 -25.34
N SER A 12 8.76 -12.94 -26.35
CA SER A 12 7.93 -11.75 -26.19
C SER A 12 6.72 -12.00 -25.30
N THR A 13 6.03 -13.13 -25.44
CA THR A 13 4.87 -13.47 -24.60
C THR A 13 5.28 -13.72 -23.14
N THR A 14 6.44 -14.32 -22.88
CA THR A 14 6.96 -14.48 -21.51
C THR A 14 7.32 -13.15 -20.86
N LEU A 15 7.87 -12.19 -21.62
CA LEU A 15 8.16 -10.85 -21.11
C LEU A 15 6.88 -10.07 -20.77
N ILE A 16 5.85 -10.18 -21.60
CA ILE A 16 4.57 -9.47 -21.39
C ILE A 16 3.80 -10.02 -20.18
N SER A 17 3.83 -11.33 -19.91
CA SER A 17 3.11 -11.92 -18.79
C SER A 17 3.68 -11.55 -17.41
N GLN A 18 4.94 -11.09 -17.34
CA GLN A 18 5.54 -10.64 -16.07
C GLN A 18 5.10 -9.22 -15.66
N VAL A 19 4.36 -8.50 -16.51
CA VAL A 19 3.99 -7.09 -16.27
C VAL A 19 2.53 -6.93 -15.80
N CYS A 20 1.81 -8.02 -15.55
CA CYS A 20 0.45 -7.93 -15.04
C CYS A 20 0.45 -7.80 -13.50
N ALA A 21 0.23 -6.58 -13.00
CA ALA A 21 -0.09 -6.35 -11.60
C ALA A 21 -1.24 -7.28 -11.17
N SER A 22 -1.00 -8.11 -10.15
CA SER A 22 -1.90 -9.22 -9.78
C SER A 22 -3.19 -8.77 -9.06
N GLY A 23 -3.37 -7.47 -8.81
CA GLY A 23 -4.55 -6.90 -8.14
C GLY A 23 -4.28 -5.51 -7.55
N VAL A 24 -5.34 -4.81 -7.17
CA VAL A 24 -5.28 -3.49 -6.50
C VAL A 24 -5.94 -3.63 -5.12
N PHE A 25 -5.31 -3.07 -4.10
CA PHE A 25 -5.89 -2.96 -2.77
C PHE A 25 -6.48 -1.56 -2.59
N GLU A 26 -7.79 -1.48 -2.37
CA GLU A 26 -8.51 -0.23 -2.17
C GLU A 26 -8.87 -0.05 -0.69
N LEU A 27 -8.63 1.15 -0.17
CA LEU A 27 -8.95 1.54 1.20
C LEU A 27 -9.68 2.88 1.18
N ASP A 28 -10.90 2.90 1.71
CA ASP A 28 -11.69 4.12 1.88
C ASP A 28 -11.80 4.49 3.37
N LEU A 29 -11.50 5.75 3.70
CA LEU A 29 -11.50 6.28 5.06
C LEU A 29 -12.76 7.14 5.27
N HIS A 30 -13.80 6.56 5.85
CA HIS A 30 -15.10 7.24 5.98
C HIS A 30 -15.16 8.30 7.09
N GLU A 31 -14.77 7.96 8.32
CA GLU A 31 -14.94 8.86 9.46
C GLU A 31 -13.84 8.68 10.51
N PHE A 32 -13.34 9.80 11.03
CA PHE A 32 -12.43 9.84 12.18
C PHE A 32 -12.95 10.79 13.25
N LYS A 33 -13.07 10.30 14.50
CA LYS A 33 -13.59 11.06 15.64
C LYS A 33 -12.52 11.17 16.73
N ASN A 34 -12.01 12.39 16.96
CA ASN A 34 -11.18 12.74 18.12
C ASN A 34 -11.82 13.91 18.87
N LEU A 35 -12.89 13.62 19.62
CA LEU A 35 -13.72 14.63 20.30
C LEU A 35 -12.94 15.49 21.31
N LYS A 36 -11.90 14.91 21.94
CA LYS A 36 -11.07 15.60 22.94
C LYS A 36 -9.86 16.30 22.33
N GLY A 37 -9.59 16.11 21.04
CA GLY A 37 -8.43 16.69 20.36
C GLY A 37 -7.10 16.32 21.00
N LEU A 38 -6.96 15.07 21.46
CA LEU A 38 -5.76 14.61 22.18
C LEU A 38 -4.76 13.94 21.24
N LEU A 39 -3.48 14.15 21.54
CA LEU A 39 -2.34 13.45 20.98
C LEU A 39 -2.07 12.15 21.77
N ALA A 40 -1.25 11.27 21.21
CA ALA A 40 -0.88 10.00 21.85
C ALA A 40 -0.21 10.16 23.23
N ASN A 41 0.46 11.29 23.47
CA ASN A 41 1.07 11.62 24.76
C ASN A 41 0.08 12.21 25.78
N GLY A 42 -1.21 12.31 25.45
CA GLY A 42 -2.26 12.86 26.32
C GLY A 42 -2.41 14.38 26.27
N ASN A 43 -1.54 15.10 25.55
CA ASN A 43 -1.66 16.54 25.40
C ASN A 43 -2.72 16.92 24.37
N ALA A 44 -3.37 18.07 24.54
CA ALA A 44 -4.26 18.63 23.54
C ALA A 44 -3.48 19.23 22.36
N CYS A 45 -3.99 19.04 21.14
CA CYS A 45 -3.50 19.73 19.94
C CYS A 45 -3.65 21.25 20.08
N LYS A 46 -2.72 22.03 19.52
CA LYS A 46 -2.79 23.50 19.49
C LYS A 46 -2.38 24.01 18.09
N PRO A 47 -3.15 24.88 17.42
CA PRO A 47 -4.50 25.37 17.76
C PRO A 47 -5.63 24.36 17.45
N SER A 48 -5.40 23.41 16.54
CA SER A 48 -6.32 22.33 16.19
C SER A 48 -5.53 21.11 15.68
N CYS A 49 -6.10 19.91 15.73
CA CYS A 49 -5.45 18.72 15.20
C CYS A 49 -5.55 18.72 13.67
N ARG A 50 -4.42 18.83 12.97
CA ARG A 50 -4.35 18.58 11.52
C ARG A 50 -4.08 17.09 11.33
N THR A 51 -5.14 16.32 11.12
CA THR A 51 -5.08 14.86 11.02
C THR A 51 -4.73 14.44 9.60
N TYR A 52 -3.69 13.64 9.45
CA TYR A 52 -3.37 12.90 8.23
C TYR A 52 -3.17 11.43 8.61
N PHE A 53 -3.28 10.53 7.63
CA PHE A 53 -3.17 9.10 7.84
C PHE A 53 -1.93 8.57 7.13
N LYS A 54 -1.17 7.73 7.83
CA LYS A 54 -0.09 6.93 7.23
C LYS A 54 -0.58 5.48 7.15
N ILE A 55 -0.63 4.96 5.94
CA ILE A 55 -1.11 3.61 5.64
C ILE A 55 0.10 2.73 5.32
N CYS A 56 0.14 1.54 5.91
CA CYS A 56 1.18 0.53 5.72
C CYS A 56 0.52 -0.82 5.49
N LEU A 57 0.72 -1.41 4.30
CA LEU A 57 0.18 -2.72 3.94
C LEU A 57 1.30 -3.76 3.93
N LYS A 58 1.11 -4.86 4.67
CA LYS A 58 2.08 -5.96 4.81
C LYS A 58 1.38 -7.32 4.92
N ASN A 59 2.16 -8.41 4.89
CA ASN A 59 1.62 -9.75 5.06
C ASN A 59 0.95 -9.93 6.43
N TYR A 60 0.06 -10.91 6.49
CA TYR A 60 -0.50 -11.39 7.74
C TYR A 60 0.60 -11.87 8.69
N GLN A 61 0.46 -11.53 9.97
CA GLN A 61 1.32 -11.97 11.06
C GLN A 61 0.43 -12.38 12.23
N ALA A 62 0.72 -13.53 12.85
CA ALA A 62 -0.02 -13.98 14.03
C ALA A 62 0.16 -13.04 15.23
N VAL A 63 1.31 -12.35 15.32
CA VAL A 63 1.61 -11.30 16.28
C VAL A 63 2.06 -10.06 15.51
N VAL A 64 1.46 -8.91 15.79
CA VAL A 64 1.84 -7.64 15.15
C VAL A 64 3.25 -7.28 15.57
N SER A 65 4.18 -7.29 14.62
CA SER A 65 5.57 -6.91 14.85
C SER A 65 5.96 -5.67 14.05
N PRO A 66 6.96 -4.89 14.51
CA PRO A 66 7.60 -3.88 13.67
C PRO A 66 8.17 -4.52 12.40
N GLY A 67 8.11 -3.82 11.27
CA GLY A 67 8.64 -4.31 10.00
C GLY A 67 8.18 -3.46 8.81
N ASP A 68 8.72 -3.78 7.63
CA ASP A 68 8.48 -3.02 6.40
C ASP A 68 7.09 -3.28 5.79
N CYS A 69 6.59 -2.27 5.09
CA CYS A 69 5.30 -2.32 4.38
C CYS A 69 5.48 -2.98 3.00
N ILE A 70 5.61 -4.31 2.97
CA ILE A 70 5.99 -5.07 1.77
C ILE A 70 4.99 -4.99 0.61
N PHE A 71 3.73 -4.64 0.88
CA PHE A 71 2.72 -4.41 -0.17
C PHE A 71 2.58 -2.93 -0.53
N GLY A 72 3.32 -2.05 0.14
CA GLY A 72 3.31 -0.62 -0.09
C GLY A 72 2.89 0.21 1.12
N SER A 73 3.20 1.50 1.05
CA SER A 73 2.79 2.49 2.04
C SER A 73 2.42 3.79 1.35
N THR A 74 1.50 4.54 1.95
CA THR A 74 1.09 5.86 1.45
C THR A 74 0.73 6.78 2.60
N VAL A 75 0.74 8.09 2.35
CA VAL A 75 0.43 9.13 3.31
C VAL A 75 -0.64 10.03 2.69
N THR A 76 -1.72 10.27 3.42
CA THR A 76 -2.74 11.23 2.96
C THR A 76 -2.23 12.66 3.10
N PRO A 77 -2.72 13.59 2.27
CA PRO A 77 -2.48 15.03 2.46
C PRO A 77 -2.87 15.53 3.86
#